data_AF-A0AAE0S9E1-F1
#
_entry.id   AF-A0AAE0S9E1-F1
#
_cell.length_a   1.000
_cell.length_b   1.000
_cell.length_c   1.000
_cell.angle_alpha   90.00
_cell.angle_beta   90.00
_cell.angle_gamma   90.00
#
_symmetry.space_group_name_H-M   'P 1'
#
loop_
_entity.id
_entity.type
_entity.pdbx_description
1 polymer ?
#
loop_
_entity_poly.entity_id
_entity_poly.type
_entity_poly.pdbx_seq_one_letter_code
_entity_poly.pdbx_strand_id
1 'polypeptide(L)'
;MAEKSVFKFREASKNPELQKCLQHNGKQIEFYCKDHDIVCCSTCAVITHKKCDSIVPVEEAACGIKNSNVRDLTMDKLRKCQSSLRSVVAVLEANNRKLQTQTSNLRRKLVETRLKVNHLFDEFEKTLSSANDCMYEKESSRNTLQADRCRHLFTTVEGCVTILESAVMEGKEEGIFVILKQIDSQIRGFEKIIDQENSKISLVNLFFDEEIILENFLLQKNPEELIKIENIHEGTHDLEKF
;
A
#
# COMPACT_ATOMS: atom_id res chain seq x y z
N MET A 1 32.23 -25.34 -13.58
CA MET A 1 33.21 -25.59 -14.67
C MET A 1 32.56 -25.56 -16.06
N ALA A 2 31.33 -26.06 -16.24
CA ALA A 2 30.62 -26.10 -17.54
C ALA A 2 30.27 -24.72 -18.16
N GLU A 3 29.92 -23.70 -17.37
CA GLU A 3 29.63 -22.36 -17.92
C GLU A 3 30.87 -21.68 -18.51
N LYS A 4 32.05 -21.87 -17.90
CA LYS A 4 33.32 -21.32 -18.40
C LYS A 4 33.75 -21.95 -19.73
N SER A 5 33.34 -23.20 -20.03
CA SER A 5 33.65 -23.86 -21.32
C SER A 5 32.74 -23.43 -22.46
N VAL A 6 31.49 -23.05 -22.19
CA VAL A 6 30.54 -22.57 -23.22
C VAL A 6 30.95 -21.20 -23.77
N PHE A 7 31.42 -20.29 -22.92
CA PHE A 7 31.87 -18.96 -23.34
C PHE A 7 33.12 -19.00 -24.25
N LYS A 8 34.03 -19.96 -24.06
CA LYS A 8 35.26 -20.10 -24.87
C LYS A 8 35.01 -20.54 -26.33
N PHE A 9 33.89 -21.21 -26.61
CA PHE A 9 33.58 -21.68 -27.97
C PHE A 9 33.24 -20.54 -28.95
N ARG A 10 32.71 -19.42 -28.43
CA ARG A 10 32.32 -18.25 -29.23
C ARG A 10 33.52 -17.44 -29.73
N GLU A 11 34.67 -17.54 -29.08
CA GLU A 11 35.93 -16.90 -29.49
C GLU A 11 36.70 -17.75 -30.52
N ALA A 12 36.54 -19.08 -30.47
CA ALA A 12 37.22 -20.02 -31.37
C ALA A 12 36.68 -20.02 -32.82
N SER A 13 35.43 -19.60 -33.03
CA SER A 13 34.78 -19.63 -34.36
C SER A 13 35.23 -18.52 -35.33
N LYS A 14 36.13 -17.63 -34.90
CA LYS A 14 36.77 -16.60 -35.77
C LYS A 14 38.24 -16.88 -36.07
N ASN A 15 38.82 -17.97 -35.57
CA ASN A 15 40.26 -18.23 -35.67
C ASN A 15 40.51 -19.70 -36.07
N PRO A 16 41.30 -20.01 -37.11
CA PRO A 16 41.67 -21.39 -37.47
C PRO A 16 42.48 -22.16 -36.40
N GLU A 17 42.64 -21.63 -35.18
CA GLU A 17 43.39 -22.21 -34.06
C GLU A 17 42.66 -23.33 -33.28
N LEU A 18 41.62 -23.95 -33.85
CA LEU A 18 40.91 -25.12 -33.28
C LEU A 18 41.80 -26.35 -33.05
N GLN A 19 43.08 -26.27 -33.42
CA GLN A 19 44.09 -27.28 -33.18
C GLN A 19 44.95 -27.00 -31.94
N LYS A 20 44.70 -25.99 -31.11
CA LYS A 20 45.54 -25.69 -29.93
C LYS A 20 44.93 -26.18 -28.60
N CYS A 21 45.79 -26.64 -27.69
CA CYS A 21 45.40 -27.11 -26.37
C CYS A 21 44.97 -25.97 -25.45
N LEU A 22 43.80 -26.12 -24.82
CA LEU A 22 43.25 -25.15 -23.87
C LEU A 22 44.04 -25.04 -22.54
N GLN A 23 44.86 -26.04 -22.22
CA GLN A 23 45.66 -26.10 -20.98
C GLN A 23 47.14 -25.75 -21.23
N HIS A 24 47.63 -25.96 -22.45
CA HIS A 24 49.04 -25.77 -22.81
C HIS A 24 49.15 -24.82 -24.00
N ASN A 25 49.35 -23.53 -23.71
CA ASN A 25 49.33 -22.47 -24.70
C ASN A 25 50.31 -22.75 -25.87
N GLY A 26 49.83 -22.60 -27.10
CA GLY A 26 50.63 -22.82 -28.31
C GLY A 26 50.85 -24.28 -28.72
N LYS A 27 50.52 -25.27 -27.90
CA LYS A 27 50.68 -26.70 -28.27
C LYS A 27 49.51 -27.22 -29.08
N GLN A 28 49.81 -28.02 -30.11
CA GLN A 28 48.77 -28.60 -30.96
C GLN A 28 48.10 -29.82 -30.32
N ILE A 29 46.84 -30.03 -30.67
CA ILE A 29 46.03 -31.21 -30.35
C ILE A 29 46.40 -32.30 -31.36
N GLU A 30 46.93 -33.40 -30.85
CA GLU A 30 47.51 -34.50 -31.65
C GLU A 30 46.93 -35.85 -31.24
N PHE A 31 46.35 -35.95 -30.03
CA PHE A 31 45.86 -37.20 -29.46
C PHE A 31 44.39 -37.09 -29.04
N TYR A 32 43.70 -38.23 -29.04
CA TYR A 32 42.36 -38.41 -28.50
C TYR A 32 42.39 -39.51 -27.43
N CYS A 33 41.88 -39.18 -26.24
CA CYS A 33 41.76 -40.12 -25.13
C CYS A 33 40.35 -40.70 -25.13
N LYS A 34 40.21 -42.00 -25.44
CA LYS A 34 38.91 -42.69 -25.48
C LYS A 34 38.31 -42.86 -24.08
N ASP A 35 39.16 -43.04 -23.07
CA ASP A 35 38.72 -43.25 -21.68
C ASP A 35 37.98 -42.02 -21.11
N HIS A 36 38.28 -40.83 -21.65
CA HIS A 36 37.70 -39.56 -21.21
C HIS A 36 36.87 -38.86 -22.30
N ASP A 37 36.82 -39.41 -23.52
CA ASP A 37 36.18 -38.81 -24.70
C ASP A 37 36.59 -37.35 -24.95
N ILE A 38 37.90 -37.07 -24.87
CA ILE A 38 38.45 -35.71 -25.10
C ILE A 38 39.69 -35.72 -25.99
N VAL A 39 39.89 -34.61 -26.71
CA VAL A 39 41.11 -34.33 -27.48
C VAL A 39 42.17 -33.66 -26.60
N CYS A 40 43.45 -33.98 -26.82
CA CYS A 40 44.54 -33.50 -25.99
C CYS A 40 45.87 -33.34 -26.77
N CYS A 41 46.77 -32.49 -26.26
CA CYS A 41 48.13 -32.36 -26.82
C CYS A 41 49.07 -33.42 -26.23
N SER A 42 50.25 -33.58 -26.82
CA SER A 42 51.33 -34.43 -26.31
C SER A 42 51.63 -34.26 -24.80
N THR A 43 51.53 -33.03 -24.28
CA THR A 43 51.79 -32.76 -22.85
C THR A 43 50.66 -33.23 -21.95
N CYS A 44 49.40 -33.05 -22.37
CA CYS A 44 48.26 -33.62 -21.67
C CYS A 44 48.31 -35.15 -21.67
N ALA A 45 48.69 -35.76 -22.79
CA ALA A 45 48.81 -37.21 -22.91
C ALA A 45 49.79 -37.79 -21.87
N VAL A 46 50.96 -37.16 -21.70
CA VAL A 46 52.03 -37.65 -20.81
C VAL A 46 51.84 -37.27 -19.34
N ILE A 47 51.19 -36.13 -19.04
CA ILE A 47 51.05 -35.64 -17.66
C ILE A 47 49.69 -36.02 -17.07
N THR A 48 48.62 -35.72 -17.79
CA THR A 48 47.23 -35.84 -17.28
C THR A 48 46.63 -37.20 -17.61
N HIS A 49 46.88 -37.71 -18.81
CA HIS A 49 46.30 -38.95 -19.31
C HIS A 49 47.27 -40.13 -19.29
N LYS A 50 48.40 -40.03 -18.58
CA LYS A 50 49.45 -41.07 -18.54
C LYS A 50 48.94 -42.47 -18.18
N LYS A 51 47.89 -42.53 -17.36
CA LYS A 51 47.26 -43.77 -16.87
C LYS A 51 46.04 -44.20 -17.70
N CYS A 52 45.73 -43.49 -18.78
CA CYS A 52 44.68 -43.87 -19.72
C CYS A 52 45.24 -44.91 -20.68
N ASP A 53 44.56 -46.04 -20.80
CA ASP A 53 45.01 -47.16 -21.62
C ASP A 53 44.69 -46.93 -23.11
N SER A 54 43.78 -46.00 -23.41
CA SER A 54 43.25 -45.80 -24.76
C SER A 54 43.48 -44.38 -25.28
N ILE A 55 44.75 -44.00 -25.45
CA ILE A 55 45.14 -42.77 -26.16
C ILE A 55 45.59 -43.14 -27.58
N VAL A 56 44.94 -42.55 -28.59
CA VAL A 56 45.27 -42.76 -30.00
C VAL A 56 45.55 -41.43 -30.71
N PRO A 57 46.34 -41.41 -31.80
CA PRO A 57 46.45 -40.25 -32.66
C PRO A 57 45.07 -39.80 -33.17
N VAL A 58 44.87 -38.49 -33.31
CA VAL A 58 43.59 -37.93 -33.79
C VAL A 58 43.27 -38.41 -35.20
N GLU A 59 44.28 -38.62 -36.06
CA GLU A 59 44.11 -39.13 -37.42
C GLU A 59 43.50 -40.55 -37.42
N GLU A 60 43.94 -41.38 -36.48
CA GLU A 60 43.41 -42.73 -36.29
C GLU A 60 41.97 -42.67 -35.75
N ALA A 61 41.71 -41.83 -34.75
CA ALA A 61 40.37 -41.62 -34.19
C ALA A 61 39.38 -41.02 -35.19
N ALA A 62 39.84 -40.18 -36.11
CA ALA A 62 39.05 -39.54 -37.15
C ALA A 62 38.83 -40.44 -38.38
N CYS A 63 39.48 -41.61 -38.44
CA CYS A 63 39.33 -42.52 -39.56
C CYS A 63 37.87 -42.96 -39.71
N GLY A 64 37.33 -42.88 -40.93
CA GLY A 64 35.93 -43.22 -41.20
C GLY A 64 34.89 -42.19 -40.73
N ILE A 65 35.28 -41.09 -40.08
CA ILE A 65 34.32 -40.10 -39.54
C ILE A 65 33.44 -39.48 -40.63
N LYS A 66 33.98 -39.30 -41.85
CA LYS A 66 33.25 -38.79 -43.02
C LYS A 66 32.10 -39.69 -43.46
N ASN A 67 32.23 -41.00 -43.23
CA ASN A 67 31.24 -42.02 -43.57
C ASN A 67 30.37 -42.42 -42.36
N SER A 68 30.69 -41.89 -41.17
CA SER A 68 29.92 -42.08 -39.95
C SER A 68 28.77 -41.08 -39.84
N ASN A 69 27.74 -41.41 -39.06
CA ASN A 69 26.64 -40.49 -38.73
C ASN A 69 26.96 -39.53 -37.57
N VAL A 70 28.20 -39.54 -37.05
CA VAL A 70 28.60 -38.74 -35.87
C VAL A 70 28.36 -37.24 -36.10
N ARG A 71 28.64 -36.74 -37.31
CA ARG A 71 28.34 -35.36 -37.70
C ARG A 71 26.85 -35.06 -37.57
N ASP A 72 26.01 -35.89 -38.16
CA ASP A 72 24.57 -35.66 -38.24
C ASP A 72 23.93 -35.78 -36.84
N LEU A 73 24.35 -36.78 -36.05
CA LEU A 73 23.94 -36.92 -34.65
C LEU A 73 24.35 -35.72 -33.79
N THR A 74 25.56 -35.20 -33.98
CA THR A 74 26.04 -34.01 -33.25
C THR A 74 25.27 -32.76 -33.68
N MET A 75 25.01 -32.60 -34.97
CA MET A 75 24.16 -31.52 -35.50
C MET A 75 22.73 -31.60 -34.95
N ASP A 76 22.15 -32.80 -34.85
CA ASP A 76 20.82 -32.99 -34.27
C ASP A 76 20.79 -32.65 -32.77
N LYS A 77 21.81 -33.05 -32.01
CA LYS A 77 21.97 -32.65 -30.60
C LYS A 77 22.05 -31.13 -30.47
N LEU A 78 22.85 -30.47 -31.31
CA LEU A 78 22.97 -29.00 -31.30
C LEU A 78 21.66 -28.31 -31.68
N ARG A 79 20.93 -28.81 -32.68
CA ARG A 79 19.61 -28.28 -33.09
C ARG A 79 18.57 -28.45 -31.97
N LYS A 80 18.60 -29.58 -31.25
CA LYS A 80 17.76 -29.80 -30.06
C LYS A 80 18.10 -28.83 -28.94
N CYS A 81 19.39 -28.62 -28.64
CA CYS A 81 19.80 -27.60 -27.66
C CYS A 81 19.37 -26.19 -28.10
N GLN A 82 19.54 -25.84 -29.38
CA GLN A 82 19.17 -24.54 -29.91
C GLN A 82 17.66 -24.26 -29.82
N SER A 83 16.83 -25.25 -30.17
CA SER A 83 15.37 -25.13 -30.08
C SER A 83 14.91 -25.05 -28.62
N SER A 84 15.49 -25.88 -27.74
CA SER A 84 15.18 -25.85 -26.29
C SER A 84 15.55 -24.50 -25.68
N LEU A 85 16.74 -23.97 -25.96
CA LEU A 85 17.18 -22.66 -25.47
C LEU A 85 16.30 -21.53 -26.01
N ARG A 86 15.87 -21.59 -27.28
CA ARG A 86 14.95 -20.61 -27.85
C ARG A 86 13.60 -20.62 -27.13
N SER A 87 13.09 -21.80 -26.81
CA SER A 87 11.84 -21.96 -26.03
C SER A 87 11.99 -21.36 -24.63
N VAL A 88 13.07 -21.71 -23.91
CA VAL A 88 13.35 -21.18 -22.57
C VAL A 88 13.43 -19.66 -22.58
N VAL A 89 14.16 -19.07 -23.53
CA VAL A 89 14.25 -17.60 -23.67
C VAL A 89 12.87 -16.99 -23.91
N ALA A 90 12.07 -17.55 -24.82
CA ALA A 90 10.74 -17.05 -25.11
C ALA A 90 9.80 -17.09 -23.89
N VAL A 91 9.86 -18.17 -23.11
CA VAL A 91 9.09 -18.33 -21.86
C VAL A 91 9.54 -17.31 -20.81
N LEU A 92 10.84 -17.15 -20.60
CA LEU A 92 11.39 -16.19 -19.63
C LEU A 92 11.02 -14.75 -20.01
N GLU A 93 11.08 -14.40 -21.29
CA GLU A 93 10.65 -13.09 -21.77
C GLU A 93 9.15 -12.86 -21.60
N ALA A 94 8.32 -13.87 -21.89
CA ALA A 94 6.88 -13.80 -21.67
C ALA A 94 6.53 -13.65 -20.19
N ASN A 95 7.21 -14.39 -19.31
CA ASN A 95 7.06 -14.30 -17.86
C ASN A 95 7.46 -12.91 -17.35
N ASN A 96 8.57 -12.35 -17.83
CA ASN A 96 8.99 -10.99 -17.47
C ASN A 96 7.95 -9.94 -17.89
N ARG A 97 7.40 -10.04 -19.12
CA ARG A 97 6.31 -9.16 -19.56
C ARG A 97 5.08 -9.29 -18.66
N LYS A 98 4.68 -10.51 -18.32
CA LYS A 98 3.55 -10.77 -17.42
C LYS A 98 3.79 -10.17 -16.02
N LEU A 99 4.97 -10.39 -15.45
CA LEU A 99 5.37 -9.83 -14.15
C LEU A 99 5.34 -8.30 -14.17
N GLN A 100 5.83 -7.68 -15.24
CA GLN A 100 5.79 -6.22 -15.41
C GLN A 100 4.35 -5.70 -15.45
N THR A 101 3.46 -6.36 -16.19
CA THR A 101 2.03 -6.00 -16.23
C THR A 101 1.36 -6.20 -14.86
N GLN A 102 1.63 -7.31 -14.17
CA GLN A 102 1.09 -7.57 -12.84
C GLN A 102 1.55 -6.52 -11.82
N THR A 103 2.84 -6.19 -11.82
CA THR A 103 3.41 -5.15 -10.94
C THR A 103 2.77 -3.79 -11.20
N SER A 104 2.58 -3.44 -12.47
CA SER A 104 1.94 -2.17 -12.86
C SER A 104 0.48 -2.11 -12.39
N ASN A 105 -0.26 -3.22 -12.54
CA ASN A 105 -1.63 -3.34 -12.07
C ASN A 105 -1.74 -3.26 -10.54
N LEU A 106 -0.84 -3.93 -9.81
CA LEU A 106 -0.79 -3.84 -8.35
C LEU A 106 -0.50 -2.42 -7.89
N ARG A 107 0.45 -1.73 -8.53
CA ARG A 107 0.76 -0.33 -8.23
C ARG A 107 -0.44 0.58 -8.45
N ARG A 108 -1.19 0.38 -9.54
CA ARG A 108 -2.45 1.12 -9.79
C ARG A 108 -3.50 0.84 -8.72
N LYS A 109 -3.76 -0.44 -8.41
CA LYS A 109 -4.69 -0.84 -7.35
C LYS A 109 -4.33 -0.24 -5.99
N LEU A 110 -3.03 -0.16 -5.67
CA LEU A 110 -2.55 0.46 -4.43
C LEU A 110 -2.91 1.95 -4.37
N VAL A 111 -2.70 2.68 -5.47
CA VAL A 111 -3.07 4.10 -5.57
C VAL A 111 -4.59 4.27 -5.45
N GLU A 112 -5.37 3.46 -6.17
CA GLU A 112 -6.84 3.49 -6.09
C GLU A 112 -7.34 3.20 -4.66
N THR A 113 -6.72 2.23 -3.98
CA THR A 113 -7.05 1.89 -2.60
C THR A 113 -6.75 3.05 -1.65
N ARG A 114 -5.57 3.67 -1.78
CA ARG A 114 -5.21 4.86 -1.00
C ARG A 114 -6.21 6.00 -1.19
N LEU A 115 -6.63 6.26 -2.43
CA LEU A 115 -7.61 7.30 -2.72
C LEU A 115 -8.95 7.01 -2.05
N LYS A 116 -9.40 5.76 -2.04
CA LYS A 116 -10.63 5.34 -1.33
C LYS A 116 -10.51 5.54 0.18
N VAL A 117 -9.39 5.16 0.78
CA VAL A 117 -9.13 5.39 2.22
C VAL A 117 -9.23 6.88 2.56
N ASN A 118 -8.53 7.72 1.80
CA ASN A 118 -8.54 9.16 2.05
C ASN A 118 -9.94 9.75 1.91
N HIS A 119 -10.70 9.33 0.90
CA HIS A 119 -12.08 9.78 0.73
C HIS A 119 -12.97 9.40 1.92
N LEU A 120 -12.80 8.19 2.48
CA LEU A 120 -13.53 7.78 3.69
C LEU A 120 -13.18 8.66 4.90
N PHE A 121 -11.90 9.03 5.04
CA PHE A 121 -11.49 9.98 6.09
C PHE A 121 -12.08 11.38 5.88
N ASP A 122 -12.08 11.88 4.65
CA ASP A 122 -12.67 13.20 4.33
C ASP A 122 -14.18 13.22 4.63
N GLU A 123 -14.90 12.13 4.33
CA GLU A 123 -16.32 11.99 4.68
C GLU A 123 -16.54 11.91 6.18
N PHE A 124 -15.69 11.17 6.89
CA PHE A 124 -15.74 11.05 8.34
C PHE A 124 -15.56 12.41 9.00
N GLU A 125 -14.53 13.15 8.62
CA GLU A 125 -14.23 14.50 9.12
C GLU A 125 -15.39 15.47 8.87
N LYS A 126 -15.95 15.48 7.66
CA LYS A 126 -17.10 16.34 7.31
C LYS A 126 -18.33 16.02 8.15
N THR A 127 -18.60 14.73 8.36
CA THR A 127 -19.74 14.28 9.15
C THR A 127 -19.61 14.75 10.59
N LEU A 128 -18.41 14.60 11.18
CA LEU A 128 -18.14 15.02 12.54
C LEU A 128 -18.19 16.53 12.72
N SER A 129 -17.58 17.26 11.79
CA SER A 129 -17.60 18.74 11.81
C SER A 129 -19.04 19.25 11.75
N SER A 130 -19.84 18.70 10.83
CA SER A 130 -21.25 19.09 10.68
C SER A 130 -22.09 18.76 11.93
N ALA A 131 -21.85 17.60 12.56
CA ALA A 131 -22.53 17.22 13.79
C ALA A 131 -22.15 18.14 14.96
N ASN A 132 -20.87 18.47 15.09
CA ASN A 132 -20.37 19.39 16.10
C ASN A 132 -20.94 20.80 15.91
N ASP A 133 -20.93 21.31 14.67
CA ASP A 133 -21.47 22.63 14.34
C ASP A 133 -22.98 22.70 14.65
N CYS A 134 -23.74 21.67 14.29
CA CYS A 134 -25.17 21.58 14.61
C CYS A 134 -25.44 21.60 16.13
N MET A 135 -24.64 20.84 16.90
CA MET A 135 -24.75 20.82 18.36
C MET A 135 -24.41 22.19 18.96
N TYR A 136 -23.32 22.81 18.49
CA TYR A 136 -22.92 24.15 18.91
C TYR A 136 -24.01 25.19 18.60
N GLU A 137 -24.54 25.21 17.38
CA GLU A 137 -25.59 26.15 16.97
C GLU A 137 -26.85 26.01 17.82
N LYS A 138 -27.29 24.77 18.07
CA LYS A 138 -28.45 24.47 18.91
C LYS A 138 -28.25 24.98 20.34
N GLU A 139 -27.11 24.71 20.94
CA GLU A 139 -26.80 25.11 22.31
C GLU A 139 -26.59 26.62 22.44
N SER A 140 -25.89 27.23 21.49
CA SER A 140 -25.69 28.69 21.42
C SER A 140 -27.02 29.43 21.26
N SER A 141 -27.91 28.94 20.38
CA SER A 141 -29.25 29.51 20.20
C SER A 141 -30.10 29.39 21.46
N ARG A 142 -30.03 28.25 22.15
CA ARG A 142 -30.72 28.01 23.42
C ARG A 142 -30.24 28.98 24.50
N ASN A 143 -28.93 29.12 24.66
CA ASN A 143 -28.32 30.02 25.64
C ASN A 143 -28.64 31.49 25.34
N THR A 144 -28.63 31.89 24.06
CA THR A 144 -28.98 33.26 23.64
C THR A 144 -30.43 33.58 23.99
N LEU A 145 -31.37 32.68 23.66
CA LEU A 145 -32.78 32.86 24.00
C LEU A 145 -33.01 32.96 25.50
N GLN A 146 -32.30 32.15 26.29
CA GLN A 146 -32.38 32.20 27.75
C GLN A 146 -31.82 33.51 28.30
N ALA A 147 -30.65 33.95 27.81
CA ALA A 147 -30.05 35.22 28.20
C ALA A 147 -30.97 36.41 27.89
N ASP A 148 -31.65 36.41 26.73
CA ASP A 148 -32.58 37.47 26.36
C ASP A 148 -33.82 37.52 27.27
N ARG A 149 -34.35 36.37 27.66
CA ARG A 149 -35.43 36.30 28.66
C ARG A 149 -35.01 36.88 30.00
N CYS A 150 -33.83 36.49 30.50
CA CYS A 150 -33.29 37.03 31.74
C CYS A 150 -33.06 38.54 31.64
N ARG A 151 -32.57 39.02 30.49
CA ARG A 151 -32.36 40.46 30.23
C ARG A 151 -33.66 41.24 30.22
N HIS A 152 -34.72 40.73 29.58
CA HIS A 152 -36.03 41.36 29.59
C HIS A 152 -36.63 41.41 31.00
N LEU A 153 -36.50 40.33 31.77
CA LEU A 153 -36.94 40.32 33.16
C LEU A 153 -36.15 41.33 34.00
N PHE A 154 -34.83 41.38 33.82
CA PHE A 154 -33.97 42.34 34.49
C PHE A 154 -34.41 43.79 34.22
N THR A 155 -34.57 44.18 32.95
CA THR A 155 -35.04 45.53 32.58
C THR A 155 -36.43 45.84 33.16
N THR A 156 -37.31 44.84 33.23
CA THR A 156 -38.64 45.02 33.84
C THR A 156 -38.53 45.30 35.34
N VAL A 157 -37.72 44.51 36.06
CA VAL A 157 -37.49 44.69 37.50
C VAL A 157 -36.80 46.03 37.79
N GLU A 158 -35.80 46.39 36.99
CA GLU A 158 -35.11 47.68 37.08
C GLU A 158 -36.06 48.87 36.86
N GLY A 159 -37.00 48.74 35.91
CA GLY A 159 -38.08 49.71 35.72
C GLY A 159 -39.00 49.83 36.93
N CYS A 160 -39.40 48.71 37.56
CA CYS A 160 -40.19 48.73 38.80
C CYS A 160 -39.45 49.43 39.94
N VAL A 161 -38.15 49.18 40.09
CA VAL A 161 -37.31 49.85 41.10
C VAL A 161 -37.28 51.36 40.85
N THR A 162 -37.02 51.78 39.60
CA THR A 162 -36.96 53.21 39.23
C THR A 162 -38.27 53.95 39.51
N ILE A 163 -39.41 53.32 39.19
CA ILE A 163 -40.75 53.89 39.45
C ILE A 163 -40.98 54.04 40.96
N LEU A 164 -40.63 53.03 41.75
CA LEU A 164 -40.79 53.07 43.20
C LEU A 164 -39.89 54.15 43.83
N GLU A 165 -38.63 54.22 43.42
CA GLU A 165 -37.70 55.26 43.89
C GLU A 165 -38.21 56.66 43.57
N SER A 166 -38.73 56.88 42.36
CA SER A 166 -39.30 58.17 41.96
C SER A 166 -40.53 58.55 42.82
N ALA A 167 -41.41 57.59 43.10
CA ALA A 167 -42.58 57.82 43.95
C ALA A 167 -42.20 58.13 45.41
N VAL A 168 -41.17 57.47 45.93
CA VAL A 168 -40.61 57.77 47.27
C VAL A 168 -40.04 59.19 47.31
N MET A 169 -39.36 59.63 46.25
CA MET A 169 -38.81 60.98 46.15
C MET A 169 -39.90 62.07 46.08
N GLU A 170 -41.05 61.80 45.47
CA GLU A 170 -42.20 62.73 45.45
C GLU A 170 -42.89 62.88 46.82
N GLY A 171 -42.76 61.89 47.71
CA GLY A 171 -43.17 61.97 49.12
C GLY A 171 -44.67 61.85 49.40
N LYS A 172 -45.51 61.49 48.41
CA LYS A 172 -46.96 61.28 48.61
C LYS A 172 -47.25 59.85 49.03
N GLU A 173 -47.69 59.65 50.27
CA GLU A 173 -47.92 58.34 50.88
C GLU A 173 -48.92 57.49 50.09
N GLU A 174 -49.99 58.08 49.54
CA GLU A 174 -51.00 57.37 48.77
C GLU A 174 -50.43 56.81 47.45
N GLY A 175 -49.57 57.59 46.79
CA GLY A 175 -48.91 57.18 45.55
C GLY A 175 -47.92 56.04 45.77
N ILE A 176 -47.14 56.13 46.85
CA ILE A 176 -46.20 55.08 47.27
C ILE A 176 -46.96 53.79 47.58
N PHE A 177 -48.08 53.88 48.34
CA PHE A 177 -48.87 52.71 48.70
C PHE A 177 -49.43 51.98 47.46
N VAL A 178 -49.96 52.72 46.47
CA VAL A 178 -50.49 52.13 45.23
C VAL A 178 -49.38 51.41 44.44
N ILE A 179 -48.23 52.06 44.25
CA ILE A 179 -47.10 51.49 43.50
C ILE A 179 -46.55 50.25 44.22
N LEU A 180 -46.40 50.29 45.55
CA LEU A 180 -45.97 49.14 46.34
C LEU A 180 -46.90 47.94 46.13
N LYS A 181 -48.22 48.13 46.17
CA LYS A 181 -49.17 47.03 45.96
C LYS A 181 -49.15 46.49 44.53
N GLN A 182 -48.93 47.34 43.54
CA GLN A 182 -48.78 46.91 42.15
C GLN A 182 -47.50 46.10 41.93
N ILE A 183 -46.36 46.53 42.47
CA ILE A 183 -45.09 45.79 42.36
C ILE A 183 -45.15 44.48 43.14
N ASP A 184 -45.66 44.50 44.38
CA ASP A 184 -45.81 43.30 45.23
C ASP A 184 -46.65 42.20 44.57
N SER A 185 -47.67 42.59 43.78
CA SER A 185 -48.47 41.65 43.00
C SER A 185 -47.68 40.94 41.89
N GLN A 186 -46.59 41.54 41.40
CA GLN A 186 -45.76 41.04 40.30
C GLN A 186 -44.51 40.26 40.77
N ILE A 187 -44.01 40.50 41.99
CA ILE A 187 -42.79 39.86 42.52
C ILE A 187 -42.85 38.34 42.41
N ARG A 188 -43.97 37.72 42.79
CA ARG A 188 -44.16 36.26 42.67
C ARG A 188 -44.02 35.75 41.24
N GLY A 189 -44.39 36.58 40.26
CA GLY A 189 -44.21 36.27 38.83
C GLY A 189 -42.74 36.30 38.44
N PHE A 190 -41.98 37.30 38.91
CA PHE A 190 -40.55 37.42 38.66
C PHE A 190 -39.77 36.26 39.27
N GLU A 191 -40.02 35.94 40.54
CA GLU A 191 -39.38 34.81 41.26
C GLU A 191 -39.59 33.49 40.49
N LYS A 192 -40.81 33.23 40.03
CA LYS A 192 -41.11 32.02 39.26
C LYS A 192 -40.32 31.93 37.96
N ILE A 193 -40.13 33.04 37.24
CA ILE A 193 -39.34 33.06 36.00
C ILE A 193 -37.86 32.83 36.32
N ILE A 194 -37.34 33.45 37.39
CA ILE A 194 -35.95 33.26 37.85
C ILE A 194 -35.70 31.79 38.15
N ASP A 195 -36.58 31.14 38.92
CA ASP A 195 -36.45 29.72 39.26
C ASP A 195 -36.48 28.83 38.01
N GLN A 196 -37.39 29.13 37.07
CA GLN A 196 -37.50 28.38 35.82
C GLN A 196 -36.24 28.49 34.97
N GLU A 197 -35.64 29.67 34.86
CA GLU A 197 -34.44 29.85 34.06
C GLU A 197 -33.21 29.28 34.78
N ASN A 198 -33.06 29.48 36.10
CA ASN A 198 -31.98 28.88 36.89
C ASN A 198 -31.97 27.35 36.82
N SER A 199 -33.14 26.71 36.83
CA SER A 199 -33.25 25.24 36.73
C SER A 199 -32.74 24.66 35.41
N LYS A 200 -32.61 25.48 34.36
CA LYS A 200 -32.21 25.06 33.01
C LYS A 200 -30.73 25.34 32.72
N ILE A 201 -30.05 26.11 33.58
CA ILE A 201 -28.64 26.42 33.41
C ILE A 201 -27.84 25.13 33.59
N SER A 202 -27.17 24.70 32.52
CA SER A 202 -26.22 23.59 32.55
C SER A 202 -24.97 23.98 31.79
N LEU A 203 -23.80 23.70 32.38
CA LEU A 203 -22.55 23.73 31.63
C LEU A 203 -22.57 22.59 30.62
N VAL A 204 -22.58 22.93 29.34
CA VAL A 204 -22.48 21.95 28.26
C VAL A 204 -21.01 21.77 27.92
N ASN A 205 -20.53 20.53 28.09
CA ASN A 205 -19.22 20.11 27.62
C ASN A 205 -19.42 19.21 26.40
N LEU A 206 -18.77 19.58 25.29
CA LEU A 206 -18.70 18.72 24.11
C LEU A 206 -17.51 17.78 24.29
N PHE A 207 -17.76 16.48 24.24
CA PHE A 207 -16.73 15.44 24.36
C PHE A 207 -16.62 14.67 23.05
N PHE A 208 -15.38 14.29 22.72
CA PHE A 208 -15.05 13.47 21.57
C PHE A 208 -14.66 12.08 22.05
N ASP A 209 -15.50 11.09 21.77
CA ASP A 209 -15.21 9.67 22.04
C ASP A 209 -14.81 8.99 20.73
N GLU A 210 -13.49 8.90 20.52
CA GLU A 210 -12.89 8.39 19.30
C GLU A 210 -13.35 6.98 18.95
N GLU A 211 -13.49 6.09 19.94
CA GLU A 211 -13.80 4.67 19.71
C GLU A 211 -15.25 4.48 19.26
N ILE A 212 -16.20 5.07 19.98
CA ILE A 212 -17.64 4.94 19.68
C ILE A 212 -17.96 5.56 18.32
N ILE A 213 -17.33 6.68 18.00
CA ILE A 213 -17.60 7.42 16.77
C ILE A 213 -17.07 6.66 15.55
N LEU A 214 -15.85 6.13 15.64
CA LEU A 214 -15.23 5.38 14.55
C LEU A 214 -16.02 4.08 14.27
N GLU A 215 -16.42 3.36 15.32
CA GLU A 215 -17.18 2.12 15.18
C GLU A 215 -18.55 2.37 14.52
N ASN A 216 -19.29 3.39 14.98
CA ASN A 216 -20.59 3.75 14.40
C ASN A 216 -20.47 4.19 12.93
N PHE A 217 -19.43 4.95 12.57
CA PHE A 217 -19.23 5.35 11.19
C PHE A 217 -18.93 4.14 10.29
N LEU A 218 -18.07 3.22 10.74
CA LEU A 218 -17.73 2.02 9.98
C LEU A 218 -18.92 1.06 9.84
N LEU A 219 -19.77 0.94 10.86
CA LEU A 219 -20.99 0.11 10.82
C LEU A 219 -22.07 0.66 9.86
N GLN A 220 -22.06 1.96 9.57
CA GLN A 220 -22.99 2.57 8.61
C GLN A 220 -22.55 2.40 7.16
N LYS A 221 -21.29 2.00 6.91
CA LYS A 221 -20.76 1.79 5.56
C LYS A 221 -21.04 0.37 5.08
N ASN A 222 -21.28 0.22 3.78
CA ASN A 222 -21.48 -1.09 3.18
C ASN A 222 -20.17 -1.91 3.28
N PRO A 223 -20.20 -3.21 3.65
CA PRO A 223 -19.02 -4.07 3.64
C PRO A 223 -18.26 -4.11 2.30
N GLU A 224 -18.92 -3.80 1.18
CA GLU A 224 -18.29 -3.68 -0.13
C GLU A 224 -17.53 -2.35 -0.34
N GLU A 225 -17.86 -1.32 0.44
CA GLU A 225 -17.13 -0.05 0.51
C GLU A 225 -15.93 -0.14 1.45
N LEU A 226 -15.94 -1.10 2.38
CA LEU A 226 -14.81 -1.44 3.24
C LEU A 226 -13.75 -2.20 2.45
N ILE A 227 -12.51 -1.73 2.53
CA ILE A 227 -11.41 -2.24 1.72
C ILE A 227 -11.06 -3.67 2.13
N LYS A 228 -11.25 -4.63 1.22
CA LYS A 228 -10.69 -5.97 1.34
C LYS A 228 -9.20 -5.92 1.01
N ILE A 229 -8.35 -6.13 2.01
CA ILE A 229 -6.92 -6.29 1.81
C ILE A 229 -6.70 -7.73 1.30
N GLU A 230 -6.59 -7.89 -0.02
CA GLU A 230 -6.11 -9.14 -0.61
C GLU A 230 -4.58 -9.22 -0.41
N ASN A 231 -4.11 -10.22 0.33
CA ASN A 231 -2.69 -10.46 0.52
C ASN A 231 -2.00 -10.75 -0.83
N ILE A 232 -0.84 -10.13 -1.08
CA ILE A 232 0.00 -10.44 -2.24
C ILE A 232 0.68 -11.78 -1.95
N HIS A 233 0.34 -12.82 -2.72
CA HIS A 233 0.96 -14.14 -2.62
C HIS A 233 1.88 -14.37 -3.81
N GLU A 234 3.08 -14.89 -3.54
CA GLU A 234 3.98 -15.38 -4.57
C GLU A 234 3.50 -16.76 -5.02
N GLY A 235 2.96 -16.84 -6.25
CA GLY A 235 2.49 -18.09 -6.84
C GLY A 235 3.47 -18.58 -7.90
N THR A 236 4.32 -19.55 -7.56
CA THR A 236 5.11 -20.30 -8.54
C THR A 236 4.23 -21.38 -9.14
N HIS A 237 3.79 -21.20 -10.39
CA HIS A 237 3.32 -22.33 -11.19
C HIS A 237 4.54 -23.01 -11.79
N ASP A 238 4.84 -24.21 -11.29
CA ASP A 238 5.84 -25.08 -11.90
C ASP A 238 5.50 -25.30 -13.37
N LEU A 239 6.47 -25.02 -14.23
CA LEU A 239 6.46 -25.43 -15.63
C LEU A 239 6.74 -26.94 -15.68
N GLU A 240 5.83 -27.75 -15.15
CA GLU A 240 5.86 -29.18 -15.41
C GLU A 240 5.44 -29.42 -16.88
N LYS A 241 6.42 -29.92 -17.64
CA LYS A 241 6.30 -30.60 -18.94
C LYS A 241 5.99 -29.71 -20.16
N PHE A 242 7.06 -29.28 -20.83
CA PHE A 242 7.14 -29.27 -22.30
C PHE A 242 8.46 -29.92 -22.74
#